data_AF-A0A917ICL4-F1
#
_entry.id   AF-A0A917ICL4-F1
#
_cell.length_a   1.000
_cell.length_b   1.000
_cell.length_c   1.000
_cell.angle_alpha   90.00
_cell.angle_beta   90.00
_cell.angle_gamma   90.00
#
_symmetry.space_group_name_H-M   'P 1'
#
loop_
_entity.id
_entity.type
_entity.pdbx_description
1 polymer ?
#
loop_
_entity_poly.entity_id
_entity_poly.type
_entity_poly.pdbx_seq_one_letter_code
_entity_poly.pdbx_strand_id
1 'polypeptide(L)'
;MSVDEMGSGEQAAADARDRIARRADDAEPRLPARPWTGAAGIQPLALAGTIAAIFASMFLTAALPRPAQVAIVIGLIGLGVAVFFAVRARWGREALHRRVAAAREAWCRRHGWRFEGDGDPDPFEIGIALPRGWRVLGARGRMRGPLAGGAEGRVETWALRALPGSTRGENGREIVVVPARASGLPGRGCFAVQGGVPTIDPLLVAPPWTDGRETAEPGWAEEVRGAVAAHRDMAFTAIVAHDRVVIFALDDPRLPTAMARLVLARTVAEIVSR
;
A
#
# COMPACT_ATOMS: atom_id res chain seq x y z
N MET A 1 -21.20 -42.42 9.34
CA MET A 1 -20.90 -40.99 9.49
C MET A 1 -22.07 -40.36 10.20
N SER A 2 -21.89 -40.10 11.49
CA SER A 2 -22.94 -39.58 12.37
C SER A 2 -23.11 -38.09 12.12
N VAL A 3 -24.35 -37.60 12.18
CA VAL A 3 -24.71 -36.17 12.06
C VAL A 3 -23.99 -35.31 13.12
N ASP A 4 -23.51 -35.94 14.21
CA ASP A 4 -22.72 -35.28 15.27
C ASP A 4 -21.30 -34.87 14.84
N GLU A 5 -20.68 -35.53 13.85
CA GLU A 5 -19.31 -35.16 13.42
C GLU A 5 -19.29 -33.91 12.52
N MET A 6 -20.40 -33.60 11.82
CA MET A 6 -20.49 -32.38 11.00
C MET A 6 -20.68 -31.12 11.85
N GLY A 7 -21.40 -31.21 12.98
CA GLY A 7 -21.63 -30.06 13.87
C GLY A 7 -20.35 -29.56 14.56
N SER A 8 -19.42 -30.48 14.87
CA SER A 8 -18.17 -30.14 15.58
C SER A 8 -17.23 -29.25 14.76
N GLY A 9 -17.13 -29.48 13.44
CA GLY A 9 -16.27 -28.70 12.56
C GLY A 9 -16.78 -27.27 12.32
N GLU A 10 -18.10 -27.12 12.16
CA GLU A 10 -18.74 -25.82 11.94
C GLU A 10 -18.70 -24.95 13.19
N GLN A 11 -18.90 -25.56 14.36
CA GLN A 11 -18.75 -24.90 15.66
C GLN A 11 -17.30 -24.46 15.92
N ALA A 12 -16.32 -25.31 15.61
CA ALA A 12 -14.90 -24.97 15.76
C ALA A 12 -14.46 -23.84 14.82
N ALA A 13 -14.99 -23.80 13.59
CA ALA A 13 -14.77 -22.71 12.65
C ALA A 13 -15.41 -21.40 13.12
N ALA A 14 -16.62 -21.46 13.69
CA ALA A 14 -17.29 -20.30 14.27
C ALA A 14 -16.52 -19.73 15.48
N ASP A 15 -16.06 -20.59 16.39
CA ASP A 15 -15.27 -20.19 17.56
C ASP A 15 -13.88 -19.67 17.18
N ALA A 16 -13.28 -20.17 16.09
CA ALA A 16 -12.04 -19.63 15.54
C ALA A 16 -12.26 -18.23 14.95
N ARG A 17 -13.34 -18.04 14.16
CA ARG A 17 -13.72 -16.74 13.60
C ARG A 17 -13.98 -15.70 14.69
N ASP A 18 -14.70 -16.07 15.75
CA ASP A 18 -15.01 -15.18 16.86
C ASP A 18 -13.76 -14.81 17.67
N ARG A 19 -12.86 -15.77 17.94
CA ARG A 19 -11.56 -15.46 18.58
C ARG A 19 -10.66 -14.54 17.75
N ILE A 20 -10.66 -14.72 16.42
CA ILE A 20 -9.91 -13.84 15.50
C ILE A 20 -10.55 -12.44 15.48
N ALA A 21 -11.87 -12.35 15.43
CA ALA A 21 -12.61 -11.07 15.43
C ALA A 21 -12.38 -10.28 16.73
N ARG A 22 -12.48 -10.93 17.89
CA ARG A 22 -12.21 -10.29 19.19
C ARG A 22 -10.74 -9.84 19.33
N ARG A 23 -9.78 -10.64 18.85
CA ARG A 23 -8.36 -10.23 18.79
C ARG A 23 -8.14 -9.03 17.86
N ALA A 24 -8.89 -8.92 16.77
CA ALA A 24 -8.81 -7.79 15.86
C ALA A 24 -9.41 -6.51 16.48
N ASP A 25 -10.52 -6.63 17.21
CA ASP A 25 -11.17 -5.49 17.90
C ASP A 25 -10.37 -4.98 19.12
N ASP A 26 -9.68 -5.86 19.84
CA ASP A 26 -8.94 -5.49 21.06
C ASP A 26 -7.52 -4.94 20.81
N ALA A 27 -6.99 -5.06 19.59
CA ALA A 27 -5.56 -4.81 19.33
C ALA A 27 -5.23 -3.65 18.39
N GLU A 28 -6.11 -3.18 17.50
CA GLU A 28 -5.69 -2.30 16.42
C GLU A 28 -6.39 -0.94 16.38
N PRO A 29 -5.65 0.18 16.52
CA PRO A 29 -6.21 1.50 16.30
C PRO A 29 -6.68 1.62 14.85
N ARG A 30 -7.99 1.81 14.66
CA ARG A 30 -8.59 2.09 13.34
C ARG A 30 -7.76 3.15 12.62
N LEU A 31 -7.23 2.79 11.45
CA LEU A 31 -6.36 3.67 10.70
C LEU A 31 -7.13 4.95 10.30
N PRO A 32 -6.56 6.14 10.52
CA PRO A 32 -7.25 7.38 10.19
C PRO A 32 -7.52 7.46 8.68
N ALA A 33 -8.69 8.05 8.34
CA ALA A 33 -9.17 8.24 6.98
C ALA A 33 -8.06 8.67 6.02
N ARG A 34 -8.01 8.01 4.86
CA ARG A 34 -6.93 8.08 3.86
C ARG A 34 -6.80 9.52 3.29
N PRO A 35 -5.76 10.30 3.63
CA PRO A 35 -5.63 11.67 3.14
C PRO A 35 -5.08 11.76 1.71
N TRP A 36 -4.54 10.66 1.15
CA TRP A 36 -3.86 10.66 -0.14
C TRP A 36 -4.80 10.69 -1.36
N THR A 37 -6.08 10.32 -1.20
CA THR A 37 -7.12 10.58 -2.21
C THR A 37 -7.35 12.08 -2.42
N GLY A 38 -6.99 12.91 -1.44
CA GLY A 38 -7.00 14.38 -1.57
C GLY A 38 -5.98 14.91 -2.59
N ALA A 39 -4.93 14.16 -2.92
CA ALA A 39 -3.93 14.59 -3.92
C ALA A 39 -4.52 14.66 -5.34
N ALA A 40 -5.57 13.88 -5.64
CA ALA A 40 -6.34 14.00 -6.89
C ALA A 40 -7.22 15.27 -6.92
N GLY A 41 -7.62 15.79 -5.76
CA GLY A 41 -8.40 17.03 -5.61
C GLY A 41 -7.58 18.32 -5.72
N ILE A 42 -6.25 18.25 -5.66
CA ILE A 42 -5.37 19.43 -5.77
C ILE A 42 -5.39 20.01 -7.19
N GLN A 43 -5.52 19.17 -8.23
CA GLN A 43 -5.56 19.62 -9.62
C GLN A 43 -6.81 20.46 -9.95
N PRO A 44 -8.05 20.04 -9.63
CA PRO A 44 -9.22 20.89 -9.86
C PRO A 44 -9.20 22.18 -9.02
N LEU A 45 -8.68 22.14 -7.79
CA LEU A 45 -8.50 23.34 -6.96
C LEU A 45 -7.47 24.32 -7.55
N ALA A 46 -6.35 23.81 -8.06
CA ALA A 46 -5.34 24.62 -8.73
C ALA A 46 -5.88 25.23 -10.03
N LEU A 47 -6.67 24.47 -10.81
CA LEU A 47 -7.31 24.96 -12.02
C LEU A 47 -8.34 26.06 -11.70
N ALA A 48 -9.23 25.81 -10.73
CA ALA A 48 -10.22 26.80 -10.30
C ALA A 48 -9.55 28.07 -9.75
N GLY A 49 -8.49 27.92 -8.94
CA GLY A 49 -7.71 29.05 -8.43
C GLY A 49 -7.01 29.85 -9.53
N THR A 50 -6.49 29.17 -10.56
CA THR A 50 -5.87 29.83 -11.73
C THR A 50 -6.90 30.62 -12.53
N ILE A 51 -8.07 30.02 -12.79
CA ILE A 51 -9.17 30.69 -13.50
C ILE A 51 -9.62 31.93 -12.71
N ALA A 52 -9.85 31.81 -11.40
CA ALA A 52 -10.23 32.93 -10.55
C ALA A 52 -9.18 34.05 -10.54
N ALA A 53 -7.89 33.70 -10.50
CA ALA A 53 -6.80 34.68 -10.56
C ALA A 53 -6.73 35.40 -11.92
N ILE A 54 -6.99 34.71 -13.04
CA ILE A 54 -7.07 35.32 -14.37
C ILE A 54 -8.24 36.30 -14.44
N PHE A 55 -9.43 35.92 -13.96
CA PHE A 55 -10.59 36.82 -13.96
C PHE A 55 -10.38 38.05 -13.05
N ALA A 56 -9.85 37.85 -11.84
CA ALA A 56 -9.56 38.95 -10.92
C ALA A 56 -8.52 39.91 -11.50
N SER A 57 -7.46 39.39 -12.14
CA SER A 57 -6.42 40.22 -12.75
C SER A 57 -6.91 40.99 -13.97
N MET A 58 -7.79 40.43 -14.81
CA MET A 58 -8.43 41.17 -15.90
C MET A 58 -9.30 42.33 -15.37
N PHE A 59 -10.05 42.10 -14.29
CA PHE A 59 -10.92 43.13 -13.71
C PHE A 59 -10.13 44.24 -13.01
N LEU A 60 -9.07 43.88 -12.26
CA LEU A 60 -8.22 44.83 -11.53
C LEU A 60 -7.33 45.68 -12.42
N THR A 61 -7.01 45.21 -13.63
CA THR A 61 -6.06 45.89 -14.52
C THR A 61 -6.73 46.63 -15.68
N ALA A 62 -8.06 46.54 -15.82
CA ALA A 62 -8.81 47.07 -16.96
C ALA A 62 -8.60 48.57 -17.24
N ALA A 63 -8.34 49.38 -16.20
CA ALA A 63 -8.15 50.83 -16.31
C ALA A 63 -6.67 51.27 -16.44
N LEU A 64 -5.72 50.33 -16.44
CA LEU A 64 -4.29 50.65 -16.45
C LEU A 64 -3.72 50.75 -17.88
N PRO A 65 -2.65 51.54 -18.10
CA PRO A 65 -1.91 51.52 -19.34
C PRO A 65 -1.34 50.11 -19.63
N ARG A 66 -1.36 49.68 -20.90
CA ARG A 66 -0.85 48.38 -21.35
C ARG A 66 0.50 47.92 -20.72
N PRO A 67 1.56 48.75 -20.62
CA PRO A 67 2.81 48.30 -20.01
C PRO A 67 2.67 47.92 -18.54
N ALA A 68 1.82 48.64 -17.78
CA ALA A 68 1.53 48.30 -16.38
C ALA A 68 0.69 47.02 -16.26
N GLN A 69 -0.28 46.82 -17.16
CA GLN A 69 -1.05 45.57 -17.24
C GLN A 69 -0.13 44.37 -17.48
N VAL A 70 0.77 44.47 -18.47
CA VAL A 70 1.73 43.41 -18.82
C VAL A 70 2.66 43.10 -17.65
N ALA A 71 3.19 44.13 -16.98
CA ALA A 71 4.05 43.95 -15.80
C ALA A 71 3.33 43.23 -14.66
N ILE A 72 2.08 43.58 -14.37
CA ILE A 72 1.26 42.94 -13.33
C ILE A 72 0.97 41.48 -13.69
N VAL A 73 0.58 41.21 -14.93
CA VAL A 73 0.31 39.84 -15.40
C VAL A 73 1.57 38.96 -15.29
N ILE A 74 2.72 39.46 -15.73
CA ILE A 74 4.00 38.74 -15.60
C ILE A 74 4.33 38.49 -14.12
N GLY A 75 4.14 39.49 -13.25
CA GLY A 75 4.37 39.36 -11.80
C GLY A 75 3.48 38.30 -11.15
N LEU A 76 2.20 38.26 -11.51
CA LEU A 76 1.24 37.25 -11.02
C LEU A 76 1.59 35.85 -11.51
N ILE A 77 2.00 35.69 -12.77
CA ILE A 77 2.47 34.42 -13.31
C ILE A 77 3.72 33.97 -12.54
N GLY A 78 4.70 34.86 -12.33
CA GLY A 78 5.91 34.58 -11.56
C GLY A 78 5.61 34.14 -10.12
N LEU A 79 4.71 34.85 -9.44
CA LEU A 79 4.26 34.50 -8.08
C LEU A 79 3.55 33.14 -8.07
N GLY A 80 2.64 32.88 -9.03
CA GLY A 80 1.94 31.61 -9.15
C GLY A 80 2.89 30.43 -9.37
N VAL A 81 3.89 30.60 -10.24
CA VAL A 81 4.95 29.61 -10.47
C VAL A 81 5.77 29.37 -9.19
N ALA A 82 6.17 30.44 -8.49
CA ALA A 82 6.93 30.33 -7.24
C ALA A 82 6.12 29.60 -6.14
N VAL A 83 4.85 29.95 -5.95
CA VAL A 83 3.94 29.28 -5.01
C VAL A 83 3.75 27.81 -5.38
N PHE A 84 3.55 27.50 -6.66
CA PHE A 84 3.44 26.12 -7.14
C PHE A 84 4.68 25.30 -6.80
N PHE A 85 5.88 25.82 -7.07
CA PHE A 85 7.13 25.14 -6.72
C PHE A 85 7.31 24.99 -5.21
N ALA A 86 6.96 26.01 -4.42
CA ALA A 86 7.02 25.94 -2.95
C ALA A 86 6.07 24.88 -2.38
N VAL A 87 4.83 24.83 -2.88
CA VAL A 87 3.84 23.80 -2.51
C VAL A 87 4.34 22.41 -2.92
N ARG A 88 4.81 22.25 -4.16
CA ARG A 88 5.34 20.97 -4.66
C ARG A 88 6.56 20.51 -3.85
N ALA A 89 7.46 21.41 -3.48
CA ALA A 89 8.64 21.08 -2.68
C ALA A 89 8.28 20.61 -1.26
N ARG A 90 7.16 21.10 -0.70
CA ARG A 90 6.77 20.85 0.70
C ARG A 90 5.69 19.77 0.85
N TRP A 91 4.87 19.55 -0.18
CA TRP A 91 3.71 18.64 -0.15
C TRP A 91 3.70 17.65 -1.32
N GLY A 92 4.69 17.70 -2.22
CA GLY A 92 4.83 16.75 -3.31
C GLY A 92 5.25 15.37 -2.83
N ARG A 93 5.15 14.38 -3.74
CA ARG A 93 5.50 12.98 -3.49
C ARG A 93 6.89 12.79 -2.89
N GLU A 94 7.88 13.52 -3.38
CA GLU A 94 9.25 13.41 -2.86
C GLU A 94 9.37 13.92 -1.42
N ALA A 95 8.63 14.98 -1.06
CA ALA A 95 8.56 15.44 0.32
C ALA A 95 7.85 14.42 1.23
N LEU A 96 6.77 13.80 0.73
CA LEU A 96 6.09 12.71 1.43
C LEU A 96 7.02 11.52 1.64
N HIS A 97 7.74 11.06 0.61
CA HIS A 97 8.69 9.95 0.72
C HIS A 97 9.80 10.25 1.73
N ARG A 98 10.37 11.46 1.72
CA ARG A 98 11.37 11.86 2.73
C ARG A 98 10.82 11.86 4.15
N ARG A 99 9.60 12.36 4.36
CA ARG A 99 8.93 12.33 5.68
C ARG A 99 8.69 10.91 6.16
N VAL A 100 8.23 10.03 5.27
CA VAL A 100 8.00 8.62 5.57
C VAL A 100 9.32 7.92 5.88
N ALA A 101 10.36 8.12 5.07
CA ALA A 101 11.69 7.56 5.28
C ALA A 101 12.25 7.99 6.66
N ALA A 102 12.19 9.28 6.99
CA ALA A 102 12.62 9.78 8.30
C ALA A 102 11.80 9.19 9.45
N ALA A 103 10.49 9.04 9.29
CA ALA A 103 9.63 8.41 10.30
C ALA A 103 9.96 6.93 10.50
N ARG A 104 10.21 6.19 9.41
CA ARG A 104 10.63 4.79 9.41
C ARG A 104 12.00 4.60 10.07
N GLU A 105 12.97 5.43 9.69
CA GLU A 105 14.31 5.43 10.30
C GLU A 105 14.25 5.73 11.80
N ALA A 106 13.49 6.75 12.20
CA ALA A 106 13.31 7.10 13.61
C ALA A 106 12.58 6.00 14.41
N TRP A 107 11.68 5.24 13.78
CA TRP A 107 11.06 4.08 14.41
C TRP A 107 12.03 2.91 14.52
N CYS A 108 12.79 2.63 13.46
CA CYS A 108 13.78 1.54 13.43
C CYS A 108 14.79 1.66 14.58
N ARG A 109 15.36 2.86 14.75
CA ARG A 109 16.30 3.16 15.86
C ARG A 109 15.72 2.89 17.24
N ARG A 110 14.41 3.00 17.43
CA ARG A 110 13.73 2.80 18.73
C ARG A 110 13.32 1.36 18.99
N HIS A 111 13.16 0.53 17.95
CA HIS A 111 12.57 -0.80 18.07
C HIS A 111 13.53 -1.94 17.71
N GLY A 112 14.83 -1.65 17.55
CA GLY A 112 15.83 -2.66 17.19
C GLY A 112 15.71 -3.16 15.75
N TRP A 113 15.03 -2.39 14.89
CA TRP A 113 14.97 -2.62 13.45
C TRP A 113 16.08 -1.83 12.74
N ARG A 114 16.43 -2.26 11.53
CA ARG A 114 17.40 -1.62 10.64
C ARG A 114 16.67 -0.91 9.52
N PHE A 115 17.02 0.35 9.30
CA PHE A 115 16.61 1.10 8.13
C PHE A 115 17.67 0.90 7.04
N GLU A 116 17.25 0.38 5.89
CA GLU A 116 18.11 0.18 4.72
C GLU A 116 17.89 1.32 3.73
N GLY A 117 18.98 1.73 3.08
CA GLY A 117 18.90 2.70 1.98
C GLY A 117 18.06 2.18 0.81
N ASP A 118 17.64 3.11 -0.05
CA ASP A 118 16.96 2.78 -1.29
C ASP A 118 17.82 1.81 -2.12
N GLY A 119 17.16 0.88 -2.80
CA GLY A 119 17.85 -0.15 -3.58
C GLY A 119 16.91 -0.97 -4.43
N ASP A 120 17.41 -2.08 -4.93
CA ASP A 120 16.61 -2.96 -5.79
C ASP A 120 15.67 -3.86 -4.98
N PRO A 121 14.43 -4.06 -5.45
CA PRO A 121 13.52 -5.06 -4.90
C PRO A 121 14.03 -6.49 -5.15
N ASP A 122 13.62 -7.44 -4.31
CA ASP A 122 13.92 -8.87 -4.54
C ASP A 122 13.23 -9.36 -5.84
N PRO A 123 13.98 -9.87 -6.84
CA PRO A 123 13.41 -10.37 -8.08
C PRO A 123 12.36 -11.47 -7.90
N PHE A 124 12.50 -12.31 -6.87
CA PHE A 124 11.53 -13.33 -6.57
C PHE A 124 10.19 -12.72 -6.17
N GLU A 125 10.22 -11.70 -5.32
CA GLU A 125 9.03 -10.99 -4.88
C GLU A 125 8.35 -10.24 -6.01
N ILE A 126 9.14 -9.65 -6.92
CA ILE A 126 8.60 -9.05 -8.14
C ILE A 126 7.79 -10.09 -8.91
N GLY A 127 8.32 -11.30 -9.08
CA GLY A 127 7.66 -12.39 -9.81
C GLY A 127 6.31 -12.79 -9.22
N ILE A 128 6.17 -12.72 -7.90
CA ILE A 128 4.93 -13.14 -7.22
C ILE A 128 3.97 -11.98 -6.94
N ALA A 129 4.43 -10.74 -6.75
CA ALA A 129 3.62 -9.65 -6.23
C ALA A 129 3.38 -8.50 -7.23
N LEU A 130 4.16 -8.40 -8.32
CA LEU A 130 4.00 -7.30 -9.28
C LEU A 130 2.69 -7.43 -10.08
N PRO A 131 1.78 -6.44 -10.04
CA PRO A 131 0.57 -6.47 -10.85
C PRO A 131 0.86 -6.28 -12.34
N ARG A 132 -0.07 -6.72 -13.19
CA ARG A 132 0.05 -6.58 -14.65
C ARG A 132 0.18 -5.12 -15.09
N GLY A 133 0.99 -4.91 -16.13
CA GLY A 133 1.13 -3.59 -16.75
C GLY A 133 1.98 -2.60 -15.95
N TRP A 134 2.71 -3.08 -14.94
CA TRP A 134 3.66 -2.29 -14.15
C TRP A 134 5.07 -2.83 -14.30
N ARG A 135 6.05 -1.97 -14.03
CA ARG A 135 7.45 -2.32 -13.76
C ARG A 135 7.91 -1.63 -12.48
N VAL A 136 8.81 -2.27 -11.74
CA VAL A 136 9.42 -1.67 -10.55
C VAL A 136 10.61 -0.81 -10.98
N LEU A 137 10.70 0.40 -10.41
CA LEU A 137 11.82 1.32 -10.61
C LEU A 137 12.85 1.26 -9.47
N GLY A 138 12.43 0.77 -8.30
CA GLY A 138 13.26 0.64 -7.11
C GLY A 138 12.40 0.44 -5.86
N ALA A 139 13.03 0.00 -4.78
CA ALA A 139 12.46 -0.13 -3.45
C ALA A 139 13.00 0.98 -2.53
N ARG A 140 12.08 1.68 -1.86
CA ARG A 140 12.38 2.83 -1.00
C ARG A 140 11.98 2.60 0.44
N GLY A 141 12.64 3.31 1.36
CA GLY A 141 12.28 3.34 2.78
C GLY A 141 12.23 1.94 3.40
N ARG A 142 13.24 1.13 3.07
CA ARG A 142 13.33 -0.29 3.39
C ARG A 142 13.63 -0.46 4.88
N MET A 143 12.91 -1.35 5.53
CA MET A 143 13.08 -1.68 6.94
C MET A 143 13.19 -3.19 7.08
N ARG A 144 14.12 -3.64 7.93
CA ARG A 144 14.23 -5.04 8.33
C ARG A 144 14.38 -5.17 9.82
N GLY A 145 13.83 -6.21 10.41
CA GLY A 145 14.05 -6.43 11.83
C GLY A 145 13.40 -7.69 12.36
N PRO A 146 13.71 -8.02 13.61
CA PRO A 146 13.32 -9.28 14.21
C PRO A 146 11.81 -9.35 14.39
N LEU A 147 11.27 -10.53 14.12
CA LEU A 147 9.92 -10.95 14.48
C LEU A 147 9.98 -11.91 15.67
N ALA A 148 8.83 -12.11 16.32
CA ALA A 148 8.69 -13.18 17.30
C ALA A 148 9.04 -14.52 16.64
N GLY A 149 9.87 -15.34 17.29
CA GLY A 149 10.37 -16.60 16.72
C GLY A 149 11.70 -16.49 15.95
N GLY A 150 12.35 -15.32 15.94
CA GLY A 150 13.71 -15.16 15.42
C GLY A 150 13.83 -14.99 13.90
N ALA A 151 12.72 -15.06 13.17
CA ALA A 151 12.66 -14.69 11.76
C ALA A 151 12.85 -13.17 11.58
N GLU A 152 13.29 -12.75 10.40
CA GLU A 152 13.41 -11.31 10.06
C GLU A 152 12.27 -10.90 9.12
N GLY A 153 11.49 -9.91 9.54
CA GLY A 153 10.47 -9.27 8.71
C GLY A 153 11.06 -8.14 7.88
N ARG A 154 10.45 -7.88 6.72
CA ARG A 154 10.86 -6.78 5.83
C ARG A 154 9.66 -5.93 5.41
N VAL A 155 9.86 -4.63 5.35
CA VAL A 155 8.86 -3.65 4.88
C VAL A 155 9.54 -2.68 3.93
N GLU A 156 8.97 -2.46 2.76
CA GLU A 156 9.50 -1.51 1.77
C GLU A 156 8.40 -0.91 0.90
N THR A 157 8.73 0.15 0.17
CA THR A 157 7.81 0.78 -0.77
C THR A 157 8.39 0.72 -2.18
N TRP A 158 7.76 -0.04 -3.06
CA TRP A 158 8.12 -0.10 -4.48
C TRP A 158 7.61 1.13 -5.21
N ALA A 159 8.51 1.81 -5.91
CA ALA A 159 8.18 2.80 -6.91
C ALA A 159 7.83 2.08 -8.22
N LEU A 160 6.58 2.18 -8.65
CA LEU A 160 6.09 1.53 -9.86
C LEU A 160 5.89 2.54 -10.98
N ARG A 161 6.14 2.08 -12.21
CA ARG A 161 5.77 2.80 -13.43
C ARG A 161 4.97 1.89 -14.34
N ALA A 162 3.93 2.44 -14.96
CA ALA A 162 3.17 1.69 -15.93
C ALA A 162 4.05 1.34 -17.15
N LEU A 163 3.78 0.19 -17.77
CA LEU A 163 4.43 -0.21 -19.02
C LEU A 163 4.10 0.77 -20.16
N PRO A 164 4.94 0.86 -21.21
CA PRO A 164 4.67 1.69 -22.37
C PRO A 164 3.28 1.42 -22.95
N GLY A 165 2.57 2.48 -23.35
CA GLY A 165 1.19 2.42 -23.86
C GLY A 165 0.09 2.70 -22.82
N SER A 166 0.44 2.80 -21.53
CA SER A 166 -0.48 3.21 -20.47
C SER A 166 -0.37 4.71 -20.16
N THR A 167 -1.51 5.39 -19.95
CA THR A 167 -1.57 6.79 -19.49
C THR A 167 -1.41 6.94 -17.97
N ARG A 168 -1.38 5.82 -17.23
CA ARG A 168 -1.22 5.80 -15.77
C ARG A 168 0.15 6.36 -15.35
N GLY A 169 0.13 7.27 -14.38
CA GLY A 169 1.35 7.83 -13.77
C GLY A 169 2.09 6.84 -12.87
N GLU A 170 3.28 7.25 -12.41
CA GLU A 170 4.05 6.49 -11.40
C GLU A 170 3.25 6.32 -10.11
N ASN A 171 3.43 5.19 -9.41
CA ASN A 171 2.65 4.84 -8.24
C ASN A 171 3.52 4.20 -7.15
N GLY A 172 3.12 4.31 -5.88
CA GLY A 172 3.77 3.64 -4.76
C GLY A 172 3.02 2.36 -4.36
N ARG A 173 3.75 1.31 -4.01
CA ARG A 173 3.18 0.09 -3.42
C ARG A 173 3.96 -0.33 -2.22
N GLU A 174 3.25 -0.62 -1.13
CA GLU A 174 3.91 -1.15 0.04
C GLU A 174 3.99 -2.67 -0.05
N ILE A 175 5.15 -3.18 0.33
CA ILE A 175 5.50 -4.58 0.31
C ILE A 175 5.94 -4.94 1.71
N VAL A 176 5.25 -5.91 2.29
CA VAL A 176 5.63 -6.47 3.59
C VAL A 176 5.88 -7.96 3.42
N VAL A 177 7.02 -8.43 3.89
CA VAL A 177 7.47 -9.80 3.70
C VAL A 177 7.78 -10.41 5.06
N VAL A 178 7.21 -11.58 5.32
CA VAL A 178 7.46 -12.37 6.52
C VAL A 178 7.84 -13.79 6.09
N PRO A 179 9.00 -14.32 6.52
CA PRO A 179 9.36 -15.71 6.27
C PRO A 179 8.32 -16.67 6.88
N ALA A 180 7.90 -17.68 6.12
CA ALA A 180 6.90 -18.66 6.55
C ALA A 180 7.03 -19.94 5.73
N ARG A 181 7.03 -21.12 6.34
CA ARG A 181 7.05 -22.38 5.57
C ARG A 181 5.63 -22.87 5.38
N ALA A 182 5.04 -22.54 4.23
CA ALA A 182 3.68 -22.93 3.93
C ALA A 182 3.61 -24.42 3.57
N SER A 183 2.92 -25.20 4.41
CA SER A 183 2.59 -26.59 4.12
C SER A 183 1.55 -26.69 2.98
N GLY A 184 1.57 -27.78 2.21
CA GLY A 184 0.55 -28.05 1.19
C GLY A 184 0.66 -27.24 -0.12
N LEU A 185 1.64 -26.34 -0.26
CA LEU A 185 1.96 -25.74 -1.56
C LEU A 185 3.01 -26.60 -2.30
N PRO A 186 2.77 -26.97 -3.57
CA PRO A 186 3.83 -27.57 -4.40
C PRO A 186 4.98 -26.56 -4.53
N GLY A 187 6.23 -26.98 -4.71
CA GLY A 187 7.42 -26.14 -4.42
C GLY A 187 7.46 -24.70 -4.95
N ARG A 188 6.82 -24.38 -6.09
CA ARG A 188 6.69 -23.00 -6.64
C ARG A 188 5.26 -22.44 -6.59
N GLY A 189 4.36 -23.09 -5.86
CA GLY A 189 2.97 -22.71 -5.68
C GLY A 189 2.86 -21.42 -4.90
N CYS A 190 1.88 -20.61 -5.28
CA CYS A 190 1.49 -19.40 -4.58
C CYS A 190 -0.02 -19.40 -4.40
N PHE A 191 -0.48 -18.86 -3.28
CA PHE A 191 -1.90 -18.66 -2.99
C PHE A 191 -2.12 -17.19 -2.69
N ALA A 192 -3.10 -16.56 -3.32
CA ALA A 192 -3.41 -15.15 -3.11
C ALA A 192 -4.81 -14.98 -2.51
N VAL A 193 -4.90 -14.14 -1.49
CA VAL A 193 -6.17 -13.66 -0.94
C VAL A 193 -6.20 -12.15 -1.06
N GLN A 194 -7.20 -11.63 -1.75
CA GLN A 194 -7.40 -10.20 -1.85
C GLN A 194 -8.06 -9.70 -0.56
N GLY A 195 -7.47 -8.66 0.03
CA GLY A 195 -8.05 -7.90 1.12
C GLY A 195 -8.54 -6.56 0.61
N GLY A 196 -9.77 -6.21 0.95
CA GLY A 196 -10.18 -4.82 0.94
C GLY A 196 -11.45 -4.46 0.20
N VAL A 197 -11.50 -3.15 -0.06
CA VAL A 197 -12.68 -2.37 -0.41
C VAL A 197 -13.22 -2.79 -1.80
N PRO A 198 -14.53 -3.09 -1.94
CA PRO A 198 -15.15 -3.58 -3.18
C PRO A 198 -14.94 -2.68 -4.42
N THR A 199 -14.49 -1.45 -4.24
CA THR A 199 -14.38 -0.42 -5.29
C THR A 199 -13.01 -0.37 -5.96
N ILE A 200 -12.06 -1.19 -5.54
CA ILE A 200 -10.68 -1.16 -6.06
C ILE A 200 -10.54 -2.14 -7.21
N ASP A 201 -10.06 -1.62 -8.34
CA ASP A 201 -9.74 -2.43 -9.52
C ASP A 201 -8.74 -3.55 -9.15
N PRO A 202 -9.13 -4.83 -9.27
CA PRO A 202 -8.26 -5.96 -8.98
C PRO A 202 -6.93 -5.92 -9.75
N LEU A 203 -6.87 -5.30 -10.93
CA LEU A 203 -5.64 -5.15 -11.72
C LEU A 203 -4.59 -4.27 -11.05
N LEU A 204 -4.94 -3.56 -9.97
CA LEU A 204 -4.03 -2.71 -9.21
C LEU A 204 -3.32 -3.42 -8.06
N VAL A 205 -3.80 -4.62 -7.69
CA VAL A 205 -3.35 -5.38 -6.52
C VAL A 205 -3.12 -6.87 -6.80
N ALA A 206 -3.79 -7.44 -7.80
CA ALA A 206 -3.67 -8.85 -8.18
C ALA A 206 -2.49 -9.10 -9.13
N PRO A 207 -1.61 -10.06 -8.80
CA PRO A 207 -0.58 -10.52 -9.73
C PRO A 207 -1.14 -11.23 -10.97
N PRO A 208 -0.42 -11.25 -12.10
CA PRO A 208 -0.87 -11.88 -13.35
C PRO A 208 -1.22 -13.37 -13.25
N TRP A 209 -0.64 -14.09 -12.30
CA TRP A 209 -0.77 -15.55 -12.19
C TRP A 209 -2.04 -15.99 -11.43
N THR A 210 -2.80 -15.07 -10.84
CA THR A 210 -4.04 -15.38 -10.11
C THR A 210 -5.22 -15.74 -11.03
N ASP A 211 -5.13 -15.46 -12.33
CA ASP A 211 -6.25 -15.58 -13.27
C ASP A 211 -6.37 -16.98 -13.90
N GLY A 212 -6.62 -18.00 -13.08
CA GLY A 212 -7.17 -19.27 -13.60
C GLY A 212 -6.25 -20.48 -13.53
N ARG A 213 -5.53 -20.65 -12.42
CA ARG A 213 -5.07 -21.99 -12.01
C ARG A 213 -5.73 -22.35 -10.68
N GLU A 214 -6.72 -23.23 -10.75
CA GLU A 214 -7.21 -23.96 -9.58
C GLU A 214 -6.08 -24.89 -9.11
N THR A 215 -5.24 -24.39 -8.21
CA THR A 215 -4.45 -25.27 -7.36
C THR A 215 -5.37 -25.88 -6.32
N ALA A 216 -5.17 -27.16 -6.00
CA ALA A 216 -5.83 -27.77 -4.85
C ALA A 216 -5.69 -26.84 -3.65
N GLU A 217 -6.82 -26.52 -3.04
CA GLU A 217 -6.86 -25.51 -2.00
C GLU A 217 -6.14 -26.02 -0.74
N PRO A 218 -5.15 -25.28 -0.20
CA PRO A 218 -4.47 -25.69 1.02
C PRO A 218 -5.43 -25.73 2.21
N GLY A 219 -5.23 -26.66 3.15
CA GLY A 219 -6.11 -26.82 4.32
C GLY A 219 -6.20 -25.59 5.24
N TRP A 220 -5.25 -24.65 5.13
CA TRP A 220 -5.23 -23.40 5.88
C TRP A 220 -5.89 -22.22 5.15
N ALA A 221 -6.35 -22.39 3.91
CA ALA A 221 -6.84 -21.31 3.05
C ALA A 221 -7.99 -20.51 3.67
N GLU A 222 -8.99 -21.19 4.25
CA GLU A 222 -10.13 -20.56 4.92
C GLU A 222 -9.72 -19.72 6.14
N GLU A 223 -8.74 -20.18 6.92
CA GLU A 223 -8.24 -19.42 8.08
C GLU A 223 -7.51 -18.14 7.62
N VAL A 224 -6.72 -18.23 6.53
CA VAL A 224 -6.09 -17.06 5.92
C VAL A 224 -7.13 -16.10 5.34
N ARG A 225 -8.18 -16.59 4.68
CA ARG A 225 -9.30 -15.74 4.22
C ARG A 225 -9.99 -15.04 5.39
N GLY A 226 -10.22 -15.75 6.50
CA GLY A 226 -10.77 -15.18 7.72
C GLY A 226 -9.90 -14.06 8.31
N ALA A 227 -8.59 -14.28 8.41
CA ALA A 227 -7.65 -13.26 8.88
C ALA A 227 -7.62 -12.03 7.94
N VAL A 228 -7.57 -12.24 6.62
CA VAL A 228 -7.59 -11.14 5.63
C VAL A 228 -8.91 -10.37 5.65
N ALA A 229 -10.04 -11.07 5.81
CA ALA A 229 -11.38 -10.47 5.85
C ALA A 229 -11.64 -9.61 7.09
N ALA A 230 -10.82 -9.72 8.15
CA ALA A 230 -10.86 -8.83 9.31
C ALA A 230 -10.36 -7.41 8.99
N HIS A 231 -9.51 -7.25 7.98
CA HIS A 231 -8.89 -5.98 7.60
C HIS A 231 -9.56 -5.33 6.36
N ARG A 232 -10.88 -5.13 6.42
CA ARG A 232 -11.69 -4.62 5.29
C ARG A 232 -11.37 -3.17 4.91
N ASP A 233 -10.72 -2.44 5.80
CA ASP A 233 -10.34 -1.03 5.66
C ASP A 233 -9.03 -0.86 4.87
N MET A 234 -8.29 -1.93 4.61
CA MET A 234 -7.04 -1.92 3.88
C MET A 234 -7.20 -2.53 2.50
N ALA A 235 -6.51 -1.97 1.50
CA ALA A 235 -6.54 -2.46 0.13
C ALA A 235 -5.23 -3.15 -0.22
N PHE A 236 -5.25 -4.47 -0.28
CA PHE A 236 -4.04 -5.28 -0.44
C PHE A 236 -4.32 -6.64 -1.07
N THR A 237 -3.27 -7.36 -1.39
CA THR A 237 -3.30 -8.77 -1.71
C THR A 237 -2.27 -9.46 -0.82
N ALA A 238 -2.74 -10.43 -0.03
CA ALA A 238 -1.90 -11.32 0.74
C ALA A 238 -1.52 -12.50 -0.14
N ILE A 239 -0.22 -12.74 -0.31
CA ILE A 239 0.33 -13.78 -1.14
C ILE A 239 1.11 -14.72 -0.23
N VAL A 240 0.71 -15.97 -0.17
CA VAL A 240 1.45 -17.04 0.49
C VAL A 240 2.24 -17.79 -0.57
N ALA A 241 3.56 -17.64 -0.53
CA ALA A 241 4.49 -18.47 -1.29
C ALA A 241 5.01 -19.61 -0.38
N HIS A 242 5.78 -20.53 -0.96
CA HIS A 242 6.29 -21.69 -0.22
C HIS A 242 7.14 -21.33 1.02
N ASP A 243 7.93 -20.26 0.95
CA ASP A 243 8.91 -19.86 1.99
C ASP A 243 8.63 -18.49 2.65
N ARG A 244 7.55 -17.81 2.25
CA ARG A 244 7.21 -16.47 2.76
C ARG A 244 5.76 -16.10 2.53
N VAL A 245 5.29 -15.15 3.34
CA VAL A 245 4.08 -14.38 3.11
C VAL A 245 4.47 -12.99 2.63
N VAL A 246 3.81 -12.50 1.58
CA VAL A 246 3.97 -11.15 1.04
C VAL A 246 2.63 -10.43 1.08
N ILE A 247 2.57 -9.27 1.74
CA ILE A 247 1.45 -8.34 1.63
C ILE A 247 1.83 -7.27 0.62
N PHE A 248 1.09 -7.23 -0.49
CA PHE A 248 1.20 -6.20 -1.51
C PHE A 248 0.04 -5.23 -1.38
N ALA A 249 0.29 -3.96 -1.06
CA ALA A 249 -0.77 -3.02 -0.69
C ALA A 249 -0.74 -1.70 -1.46
N LEU A 250 -1.95 -1.17 -1.69
CA LEU A 250 -2.14 0.16 -2.27
C LEU A 250 -1.69 1.28 -1.33
N ASP A 251 -1.26 2.36 -1.97
CA ASP A 251 -0.42 3.44 -1.47
C ASP A 251 -0.93 4.05 -0.14
N ASP A 252 -0.33 3.63 0.96
CA ASP A 252 -0.30 4.37 2.22
C ASP A 252 0.98 3.97 2.95
N PRO A 253 2.10 4.66 2.67
CA PRO A 253 3.41 4.25 3.17
C PRO A 253 3.64 4.69 4.63
N ARG A 254 2.63 5.25 5.29
CA ARG A 254 2.71 5.69 6.69
C ARG A 254 3.01 4.50 7.59
N LEU A 255 3.89 4.75 8.56
CA LEU A 255 4.39 3.72 9.47
C LEU A 255 3.28 2.92 10.20
N PRO A 256 2.19 3.51 10.73
CA PRO A 256 1.13 2.72 11.37
C PRO A 256 0.49 1.70 10.43
N THR A 257 0.23 2.10 9.18
CA THR A 257 -0.33 1.20 8.16
C THR A 257 0.65 0.08 7.80
N ALA A 258 1.94 0.42 7.72
CA ALA A 258 2.99 -0.56 7.47
C ALA A 258 3.13 -1.59 8.60
N MET A 259 2.96 -1.16 9.86
CA MET A 259 2.99 -2.06 10.99
C MET A 259 1.74 -2.93 11.06
N ALA A 260 0.54 -2.40 10.77
CA ALA A 260 -0.68 -3.22 10.69
C ALA A 260 -0.55 -4.32 9.62
N ARG A 261 0.01 -3.99 8.45
CA ARG A 261 0.29 -4.97 7.39
C ARG A 261 1.34 -6.00 7.80
N LEU A 262 2.35 -5.61 8.59
CA LEU A 262 3.33 -6.53 9.15
C LEU A 262 2.72 -7.48 10.18
N VAL A 263 1.83 -6.98 11.04
CA VAL A 263 1.06 -7.82 11.97
C VAL A 263 0.23 -8.83 11.19
N LEU A 264 -0.53 -8.39 10.18
CA LEU A 264 -1.29 -9.30 9.31
C LEU A 264 -0.40 -10.33 8.61
N ALA A 265 0.71 -9.90 8.01
CA ALA A 265 1.66 -10.80 7.34
C ALA A 265 2.17 -11.88 8.29
N ARG A 266 2.47 -11.49 9.54
CA ARG A 266 2.88 -12.40 10.60
C ARG A 266 1.76 -13.35 11.01
N THR A 267 0.53 -12.86 11.20
CA THR A 267 -0.62 -13.72 11.51
C THR A 267 -0.84 -14.77 10.43
N VAL A 268 -0.78 -14.38 9.16
CA VAL A 268 -0.85 -15.33 8.04
C VAL A 268 0.32 -16.31 8.08
N ALA A 269 1.55 -15.84 8.34
CA ALA A 269 2.72 -16.71 8.48
C ALA A 269 2.56 -17.75 9.59
N GLU A 270 1.98 -17.37 10.73
CA GLU A 270 1.66 -18.24 11.86
C GLU A 270 0.57 -19.26 11.52
N ILE A 271 -0.38 -18.93 10.65
CA ILE A 271 -1.44 -19.85 10.18
C ILE A 271 -0.84 -20.93 9.27
N VAL A 272 -0.07 -20.51 8.25
CA VAL A 272 0.41 -21.42 7.20
C VAL A 272 1.58 -22.31 7.62
N SER A 273 2.22 -22.00 8.74
CA SER A 273 3.35 -22.76 9.30
C SER A 273 2.92 -23.82 10.33
N ARG A 274 1.62 -23.95 10.62
CA ARG A 274 1.06 -25.04 11.44
C ARG A 274 0.95 -26.32 10.61
#